data_AF-A0AAU7CK31-F1
#
_entry.id   AF-A0AAU7CK31-F1
#
_cell.length_a   1.000
_cell.length_b   1.000
_cell.length_c   1.000
_cell.angle_alpha   90.00
_cell.angle_beta   90.00
_cell.angle_gamma   90.00
#
_symmetry.space_group_name_H-M   'P 1'
#
loop_
_entity.id
_entity.type
_entity.pdbx_description
1 polymer ?
#
loop_
_entity_poly.entity_id
_entity_poly.type
_entity_poly.pdbx_seq_one_letter_code
_entity_poly.pdbx_strand_id
1 'polypeptide(L)'
;MIRCSSQTVQFLATAAILVWGLVPRQLALGTPGRVRETLRCDLMSRADYDQMERGYYEQILDAGRKLGGSAAGPRQGAGPSQVCQSVDDLREFVLKPSLSVRQPVGVSWSTNDLGMRDRPYPVAKPANTIRIGLMGDSIAAGWGVGDDLGFEPTLERWFDERSRQAGGPGIEILNFAVPGRSPGQRWYHFTQVGWVTEPDLVLFEATQADVGWAVRRLRELLPRGIGWDSPLYVDILSASGVMPGETGQTYERALRPYTWELTASAYRAIAEGCSSRGVPSILAVIPRVGRTVDAADHERLLAMARDAGFSAVIDISDAFDGIDPATLTARADDYHPNDRGHALLARRLDEALWQHPLLSQLRNRKGSPGGSPVPSLPD
;
A
#
# COMPACT_ATOMS: atom_id res chain seq x y z
N MET A 1 -43.25 -37.05 32.46
CA MET A 1 -42.06 -36.25 32.09
C MET A 1 -41.75 -36.50 30.62
N ILE A 2 -42.16 -35.60 29.73
CA ILE A 2 -41.93 -35.71 28.29
C ILE A 2 -40.60 -34.98 27.99
N ARG A 3 -39.58 -35.71 27.53
CA ARG A 3 -38.30 -35.11 27.11
C ARG A 3 -38.49 -34.49 25.73
N CYS A 4 -38.43 -33.16 25.66
CA CYS A 4 -38.32 -32.45 24.39
C CYS A 4 -36.96 -32.73 23.74
N SER A 5 -36.96 -33.01 22.45
CA SER A 5 -35.72 -33.24 21.68
C SER A 5 -34.96 -31.94 21.46
N SER A 6 -33.62 -32.02 21.37
CA SER A 6 -32.72 -30.87 21.16
C SER A 6 -33.10 -30.03 19.93
N GLN A 7 -33.65 -30.66 18.89
CA GLN A 7 -34.10 -29.97 17.68
C GLN A 7 -35.34 -29.11 17.92
N THR A 8 -36.25 -29.53 18.80
CA THR A 8 -37.45 -28.76 19.17
C THR A 8 -37.10 -27.50 19.95
N VAL A 9 -36.07 -27.56 20.82
CA VAL A 9 -35.56 -26.39 21.56
C VAL A 9 -34.89 -25.40 20.61
N GLN A 10 -34.15 -25.88 19.61
CA GLN A 10 -33.43 -25.05 18.64
C GLN A 10 -34.38 -24.37 17.64
N PHE A 11 -35.45 -25.06 17.23
CA PHE A 11 -36.51 -24.48 16.41
C PHE A 11 -37.30 -23.40 17.17
N LEU A 12 -37.62 -23.64 18.44
CA LEU A 12 -38.31 -22.66 19.30
C LEU A 12 -37.44 -21.43 19.58
N ALA A 13 -36.12 -21.60 19.76
CA ALA A 13 -35.18 -20.48 19.93
C ALA A 13 -35.07 -19.63 18.66
N THR A 14 -35.02 -20.28 17.49
CA THR A 14 -34.93 -19.57 16.18
C THR A 14 -36.25 -18.85 15.86
N ALA A 15 -37.40 -19.48 16.13
CA ALA A 15 -38.71 -18.86 15.97
C ALA A 15 -38.92 -17.68 16.93
N ALA A 16 -38.43 -17.76 18.17
CA ALA A 16 -38.51 -16.66 19.13
C ALA A 16 -37.70 -15.42 18.68
N ILE A 17 -36.53 -15.62 18.06
CA ILE A 17 -35.69 -14.55 17.51
C ILE A 17 -36.37 -13.87 16.31
N LEU A 18 -36.97 -14.64 15.41
CA LEU A 18 -37.70 -14.11 14.24
C LEU A 18 -38.97 -13.35 14.65
N VAL A 19 -39.72 -13.86 15.63
CA VAL A 19 -40.92 -13.18 16.16
C VAL A 19 -40.55 -11.87 16.86
N TRP A 20 -39.42 -11.82 17.58
CA TRP A 20 -38.91 -10.57 18.18
C TRP A 20 -38.47 -9.52 17.16
N GLY A 21 -38.04 -9.94 15.96
CA GLY A 21 -37.70 -9.05 14.86
C GLY A 21 -38.90 -8.29 14.28
N LEU A 22 -40.11 -8.86 14.40
CA LEU A 22 -41.33 -8.39 13.72
C LEU A 22 -42.33 -7.64 14.62
N VAL A 23 -42.05 -7.48 15.92
CA VAL A 23 -42.96 -6.78 16.85
C VAL A 23 -42.92 -5.25 16.61
N PRO A 24 -44.08 -4.59 16.36
CA PRO A 24 -44.16 -3.14 16.22
C PRO A 24 -43.77 -2.38 17.50
N ARG A 25 -43.24 -1.17 17.30
CA ARG A 25 -42.52 -0.31 18.27
C ARG A 25 -43.18 -0.01 19.62
N GLN A 26 -44.45 -0.33 19.83
CA GLN A 26 -45.25 0.20 20.96
C GLN A 26 -45.42 -0.75 22.16
N LEU A 27 -44.81 -1.95 22.16
CA LEU A 27 -45.05 -2.95 23.21
C LEU A 27 -43.81 -3.51 23.93
N ALA A 28 -42.60 -2.99 23.73
CA ALA A 28 -41.40 -3.50 24.40
C ALA A 28 -40.95 -2.60 25.57
N LEU A 29 -41.41 -2.95 26.78
CA LEU A 29 -40.91 -2.40 28.04
C LEU A 29 -39.56 -3.04 28.41
N GLY A 30 -38.48 -2.24 28.35
CA GLY A 30 -37.30 -2.32 29.23
C GLY A 30 -36.28 -3.46 29.06
N THR A 31 -35.23 -3.28 28.24
CA THR A 31 -33.78 -3.65 28.49
C THR A 31 -32.90 -3.24 27.28
N PRO A 32 -31.55 -3.11 27.40
CA PRO A 32 -30.75 -2.07 26.73
C PRO A 32 -30.35 -2.42 25.28
N GLY A 33 -30.35 -1.39 24.43
CA GLY A 33 -30.16 -1.46 22.97
C GLY A 33 -28.87 -2.08 22.42
N ARG A 34 -27.91 -2.49 23.26
CA ARG A 34 -26.60 -3.00 22.81
C ARG A 34 -26.66 -4.32 22.04
N VAL A 35 -27.58 -5.24 22.37
CA VAL A 35 -27.68 -6.54 21.67
C VAL A 35 -28.39 -6.40 20.32
N ARG A 36 -29.24 -5.38 20.14
CA ARG A 36 -30.00 -5.15 18.90
C ARG A 36 -29.23 -4.30 17.88
N GLU A 37 -28.34 -3.41 18.34
CA GLU A 37 -27.36 -2.73 17.48
C GLU A 37 -26.41 -3.74 16.82
N THR A 38 -25.98 -4.77 17.56
CA THR A 38 -25.04 -5.80 17.08
C THR A 38 -25.62 -6.67 15.95
N LEU A 39 -26.95 -6.76 15.84
CA LEU A 39 -27.65 -7.53 14.80
C LEU A 39 -28.11 -6.67 13.62
N ARG A 40 -27.85 -5.35 13.64
CA ARG A 40 -28.22 -4.40 12.58
C ARG A 40 -27.03 -3.61 12.01
N CYS A 41 -25.80 -3.92 12.41
CA CYS A 41 -24.64 -3.46 11.67
C CYS A 41 -24.53 -4.27 10.37
N ASP A 42 -25.06 -3.71 9.27
CA ASP A 42 -24.76 -4.11 7.88
C ASP A 42 -23.29 -3.81 7.48
N LEU A 43 -22.36 -3.85 8.43
CA LEU A 43 -20.93 -3.73 8.18
C LEU A 43 -20.37 -5.14 8.05
N MET A 44 -19.86 -5.46 6.86
CA MET A 44 -19.20 -6.73 6.59
C MET A 44 -18.10 -6.99 7.64
N SER A 45 -17.90 -8.24 8.03
CA SER A 45 -16.88 -8.58 9.03
C SER A 45 -15.48 -8.35 8.46
N ARG A 46 -14.46 -8.19 9.33
CA ARG A 46 -13.04 -8.13 8.92
C ARG A 46 -12.63 -9.29 8.00
N ALA A 47 -13.21 -10.47 8.19
CA ALA A 47 -12.96 -11.65 7.35
C ALA A 47 -13.57 -11.52 5.94
N ASP A 48 -14.75 -10.93 5.82
CA ASP A 48 -15.40 -10.68 4.53
C ASP A 48 -14.61 -9.64 3.72
N TYR A 49 -14.07 -8.64 4.42
CA TYR A 49 -13.19 -7.63 3.85
C TYR A 49 -11.84 -8.18 3.39
N ASP A 50 -11.22 -9.07 4.18
CA ASP A 50 -10.00 -9.79 3.79
C ASP A 50 -10.26 -10.69 2.57
N GLN A 51 -11.46 -11.29 2.46
CA GLN A 51 -11.84 -12.14 1.33
C GLN A 51 -12.07 -11.35 0.03
N MET A 52 -12.65 -10.15 0.11
CA MET A 52 -12.82 -9.27 -1.05
C MET A 52 -11.48 -8.76 -1.59
N GLU A 53 -10.58 -8.31 -0.71
CA GLU A 53 -9.22 -7.95 -1.10
C GLU A 53 -8.43 -9.15 -1.62
N ARG A 54 -8.68 -10.36 -1.11
CA ARG A 54 -8.14 -11.59 -1.68
C ARG A 54 -8.52 -11.74 -3.14
N GLY A 55 -9.81 -11.71 -3.48
CA GLY A 55 -10.28 -11.90 -4.86
C GLY A 55 -9.78 -10.83 -5.85
N TYR A 56 -9.64 -9.57 -5.42
CA TYR A 56 -9.11 -8.49 -6.27
C TYR A 56 -7.61 -8.67 -6.56
N TYR A 57 -6.78 -8.81 -5.53
CA TYR A 57 -5.34 -8.98 -5.74
C TYR A 57 -5.02 -10.34 -6.34
N GLU A 58 -5.81 -11.39 -6.11
CA GLU A 58 -5.68 -12.66 -6.84
C GLU A 58 -5.75 -12.45 -8.36
N GLN A 59 -6.54 -11.49 -8.86
CA GLN A 59 -6.52 -11.14 -10.30
C GLN A 59 -5.22 -10.45 -10.72
N ILE A 60 -4.59 -9.67 -9.85
CA ILE A 60 -3.26 -9.07 -10.07
C ILE A 60 -2.15 -10.13 -10.02
N LEU A 61 -2.29 -11.08 -9.11
CA LEU A 61 -1.29 -12.10 -8.80
C LEU A 61 -1.34 -13.30 -9.76
N ASP A 62 -2.53 -13.80 -10.10
CA ASP A 62 -2.73 -14.86 -11.09
C ASP A 62 -2.29 -14.42 -12.49
N ALA A 63 -2.40 -13.13 -12.77
CA ALA A 63 -1.92 -12.50 -13.99
C ALA A 63 -0.39 -12.57 -14.14
N GLY A 64 0.37 -12.36 -13.06
CA GLY A 64 1.83 -12.56 -13.05
C GLY A 64 2.21 -14.05 -13.20
N ARG A 65 1.42 -14.97 -12.64
CA ARG A 65 1.74 -16.42 -12.71
C ARG A 65 1.55 -17.05 -14.09
N LYS A 66 0.70 -16.49 -14.96
CA LYS A 66 0.31 -17.10 -16.25
C LYS A 66 1.32 -16.99 -17.41
N LEU A 67 2.62 -16.85 -17.11
CA LEU A 67 3.70 -16.92 -18.11
C LEU A 67 4.33 -18.33 -18.22
N GLY A 68 3.68 -19.39 -17.73
CA GLY A 68 4.20 -20.76 -17.76
C GLY A 68 3.30 -21.85 -18.36
N GLY A 69 2.16 -21.52 -18.99
CA GLY A 69 1.29 -22.54 -19.56
C GLY A 69 0.13 -21.97 -20.37
N SER A 70 0.03 -22.42 -21.62
CA SER A 70 -1.07 -22.09 -22.53
C SER A 70 -2.41 -22.62 -21.98
N ALA A 71 -3.37 -21.74 -21.74
CA ALA A 71 -4.79 -22.07 -21.77
C ALA A 71 -5.60 -20.81 -22.16
N ALA A 72 -6.27 -20.92 -23.29
CA ALA A 72 -6.93 -19.85 -24.04
C ALA A 72 -8.30 -19.44 -23.48
N GLY A 73 -8.67 -18.18 -23.77
CA GLY A 73 -10.03 -17.65 -23.73
C GLY A 73 -10.01 -16.12 -23.93
N PRO A 74 -10.80 -15.53 -24.85
CA PRO A 74 -10.73 -14.10 -25.12
C PRO A 74 -11.38 -13.32 -23.98
N ARG A 75 -10.56 -12.74 -23.10
CA ARG A 75 -11.01 -11.68 -22.18
C ARG A 75 -10.74 -10.35 -22.86
N GLN A 76 -11.80 -9.68 -23.32
CA GLN A 76 -11.72 -8.29 -23.73
C GLN A 76 -11.59 -7.43 -22.47
N GLY A 77 -10.39 -6.91 -22.23
CA GLY A 77 -10.07 -6.01 -21.12
C GLY A 77 -8.63 -6.18 -20.63
N ALA A 78 -7.94 -5.08 -20.35
CA ALA A 78 -6.59 -5.12 -19.82
C ALA A 78 -6.55 -5.62 -18.37
N GLY A 79 -6.31 -6.91 -18.20
CA GLY A 79 -6.02 -7.48 -16.88
C GLY A 79 -4.61 -7.11 -16.40
N PRO A 80 -4.27 -7.34 -15.13
CA PRO A 80 -2.97 -7.01 -14.55
C PRO A 80 -1.75 -7.67 -15.24
N SER A 81 -1.97 -8.74 -16.01
CA SER A 81 -0.96 -9.42 -16.83
C SER A 81 -0.53 -8.60 -18.04
N GLN A 82 -1.33 -7.61 -18.43
CA GLN A 82 -0.98 -6.68 -19.49
C GLN A 82 0.00 -5.61 -18.98
N VAL A 83 -0.11 -5.18 -17.73
CA VAL A 83 0.71 -4.09 -17.16
C VAL A 83 1.96 -4.55 -16.42
N CYS A 84 1.96 -5.77 -15.88
CA CYS A 84 3.09 -6.35 -15.17
C CYS A 84 3.80 -7.46 -15.96
N GLN A 85 5.09 -7.63 -15.72
CA GLN A 85 5.88 -8.80 -16.11
C GLN A 85 6.48 -9.46 -14.87
N SER A 86 6.62 -10.78 -14.88
CA SER A 86 7.08 -11.55 -13.74
C SER A 86 8.61 -11.54 -13.63
N VAL A 87 9.09 -11.59 -12.39
CA VAL A 87 10.52 -11.71 -12.06
C VAL A 87 10.70 -12.75 -10.96
N ASP A 88 11.83 -13.46 -10.99
CA ASP A 88 12.10 -14.56 -10.07
C ASP A 88 12.90 -14.10 -8.85
N ASP A 89 12.37 -13.09 -8.16
CA ASP A 89 12.92 -12.58 -6.91
C ASP A 89 11.80 -12.06 -6.00
N LEU A 90 12.17 -11.44 -4.87
CA LEU A 90 11.23 -10.88 -3.90
C LEU A 90 10.22 -9.90 -4.51
N ARG A 91 10.48 -9.27 -5.66
CA ARG A 91 9.52 -8.37 -6.32
C ARG A 91 8.33 -9.13 -6.91
N GLU A 92 8.51 -10.40 -7.27
CA GLU A 92 7.57 -11.30 -7.98
C GLU A 92 7.15 -10.84 -9.39
N PHE A 93 6.90 -9.55 -9.55
CA PHE A 93 6.59 -8.89 -10.80
C PHE A 93 7.04 -7.44 -10.73
N VAL A 94 7.26 -6.83 -11.89
CA VAL A 94 7.53 -5.41 -12.09
C VAL A 94 6.57 -4.87 -13.16
N LEU A 95 6.35 -3.56 -13.19
CA LEU A 95 5.63 -2.96 -14.32
C LEU A 95 6.45 -3.13 -15.59
N LYS A 96 5.80 -3.38 -16.73
CA LYS A 96 6.47 -3.38 -18.03
C LYS A 96 6.91 -1.96 -18.35
N PRO A 97 8.17 -1.72 -18.79
CA PRO A 97 8.58 -0.40 -19.25
C PRO A 97 7.89 -0.04 -20.57
N SER A 98 7.81 1.25 -20.86
CA SER A 98 7.34 1.81 -22.14
C SER A 98 5.96 1.29 -22.56
N LEU A 99 5.06 1.08 -21.60
CA LEU A 99 3.72 0.57 -21.86
C LEU A 99 2.71 1.71 -21.98
N SER A 100 1.75 1.59 -22.89
CA SER A 100 0.54 2.40 -22.90
C SER A 100 -0.66 1.51 -23.19
N VAL A 101 -1.60 1.43 -22.24
CA VAL A 101 -2.82 0.63 -22.36
C VAL A 101 -4.03 1.39 -21.81
N ARG A 102 -5.23 0.95 -22.19
CA ARG A 102 -6.48 1.36 -21.54
C ARG A 102 -6.97 0.24 -20.64
N GLN A 103 -7.20 0.55 -19.37
CA GLN A 103 -7.80 -0.39 -18.43
C GLN A 103 -9.29 -0.60 -18.72
N PRO A 104 -9.91 -1.71 -18.27
CA PRO A 104 -11.32 -2.03 -18.51
C PRO A 104 -12.31 -0.94 -18.07
N VAL A 105 -11.94 -0.11 -17.09
CA VAL A 105 -12.74 1.02 -16.61
C VAL A 105 -12.55 2.30 -17.43
N GLY A 106 -11.88 2.22 -18.59
CA GLY A 106 -11.70 3.32 -19.53
C GLY A 106 -10.51 4.25 -19.25
N VAL A 107 -9.84 4.07 -18.11
CA VAL A 107 -8.69 4.90 -17.71
C VAL A 107 -7.42 4.53 -18.46
N SER A 108 -6.59 5.53 -18.77
CA SER A 108 -5.26 5.29 -19.33
C SER A 108 -4.32 4.80 -18.24
N TRP A 109 -3.42 3.89 -18.63
CA TRP A 109 -2.32 3.43 -17.82
C TRP A 109 -1.07 3.41 -18.68
N SER A 110 -0.13 4.31 -18.38
CA SER A 110 1.17 4.34 -19.02
C SER A 110 2.31 4.13 -18.03
N THR A 111 3.42 3.61 -18.55
CA THR A 111 4.69 3.48 -17.82
C THR A 111 5.82 4.02 -18.67
N ASN A 112 6.79 4.66 -18.03
CA ASN A 112 7.97 5.17 -18.71
C ASN A 112 9.02 4.06 -18.94
N ASP A 113 10.13 4.42 -19.59
CA ASP A 113 11.21 3.48 -19.95
C ASP A 113 11.92 2.87 -18.73
N LEU A 114 11.77 3.46 -17.55
CA LEU A 114 12.28 2.93 -16.28
C LEU A 114 11.30 1.97 -15.59
N GLY A 115 10.13 1.72 -16.20
CA GLY A 115 9.10 0.87 -15.61
C GLY A 115 8.37 1.53 -14.44
N MET A 116 8.34 2.86 -14.37
CA MET A 116 7.53 3.61 -13.41
C MET A 116 6.20 3.99 -14.06
N ARG A 117 5.08 3.90 -13.32
CA ARG A 117 3.81 4.51 -13.74
C ARG A 117 3.86 6.00 -13.45
N ASP A 118 4.48 6.72 -14.36
CA ASP A 118 4.87 8.11 -14.17
C ASP A 118 5.24 8.73 -15.52
N ARG A 119 5.42 10.04 -15.57
CA ARG A 119 6.00 10.72 -16.72
C ARG A 119 7.47 10.27 -16.94
N PRO A 120 8.04 10.52 -18.12
CA PRO A 120 9.47 10.29 -18.33
C PRO A 120 10.35 11.24 -17.51
N TYR A 121 11.47 10.73 -17.00
CA TYR A 121 12.53 11.49 -16.35
C TYR A 121 13.88 11.17 -17.00
N PRO A 122 14.80 12.14 -17.09
CA PRO A 122 16.18 11.83 -17.43
C PRO A 122 16.79 10.97 -16.32
N VAL A 123 17.58 9.95 -16.65
CA VAL A 123 18.28 9.14 -15.62
C VAL A 123 19.20 10.03 -14.79
N ALA A 124 20.05 10.82 -15.47
CA ALA A 124 20.87 11.83 -14.83
C ALA A 124 19.99 12.92 -14.23
N LYS A 125 20.25 13.24 -12.95
CA LYS A 125 19.53 14.27 -12.23
C LYS A 125 19.83 15.65 -12.82
N PRO A 126 18.80 16.44 -13.21
CA PRO A 126 19.03 17.79 -13.69
C PRO A 126 19.68 18.68 -12.61
N ALA A 127 20.47 19.65 -13.06
CA ALA A 127 21.08 20.62 -12.15
C ALA A 127 20.01 21.44 -11.43
N ASN A 128 20.26 21.75 -10.15
CA ASN A 128 19.33 22.52 -9.30
C ASN A 128 17.93 21.88 -9.22
N THR A 129 17.86 20.55 -9.10
CA THR A 129 16.62 19.79 -8.93
C THR A 129 16.68 18.96 -7.65
N ILE A 130 15.56 18.92 -6.93
CA ILE A 130 15.31 17.99 -5.84
C ILE A 130 14.56 16.78 -6.40
N ARG A 131 15.01 15.58 -6.08
CA ARG A 131 14.32 14.32 -6.38
C ARG A 131 13.74 13.68 -5.14
N ILE A 132 12.44 13.40 -5.17
CA ILE A 132 11.73 12.65 -4.15
C ILE A 132 11.42 11.26 -4.74
N GLY A 133 11.96 10.21 -4.15
CA GLY A 133 11.58 8.84 -4.50
C GLY A 133 10.32 8.44 -3.74
N LEU A 134 9.18 8.30 -4.44
CA LEU A 134 7.94 7.82 -3.84
C LEU A 134 7.89 6.29 -3.90
N MET A 135 7.84 5.65 -2.73
CA MET A 135 7.50 4.24 -2.58
C MET A 135 6.09 4.14 -2.03
N GLY A 136 5.25 3.29 -2.62
CA GLY A 136 3.91 3.05 -2.09
C GLY A 136 3.22 1.85 -2.71
N ASP A 137 1.94 1.72 -2.39
CA ASP A 137 1.07 0.65 -2.83
C ASP A 137 0.28 1.03 -4.10
N SER A 138 -0.86 0.38 -4.32
CA SER A 138 -1.74 0.66 -5.45
C SER A 138 -2.31 2.08 -5.44
N ILE A 139 -2.50 2.71 -4.28
CA ILE A 139 -2.93 4.09 -4.15
C ILE A 139 -1.81 5.02 -4.62
N ALA A 140 -0.57 4.86 -4.15
CA ALA A 140 0.55 5.64 -4.67
C ALA A 140 0.76 5.44 -6.18
N ALA A 141 0.53 4.23 -6.69
CA ALA A 141 0.56 3.94 -8.11
C ALA A 141 -0.62 4.56 -8.90
N GLY A 142 -1.60 5.20 -8.24
CA GLY A 142 -2.78 5.81 -8.86
C GLY A 142 -3.80 4.80 -9.40
N TRP A 143 -3.88 3.60 -8.83
CA TRP A 143 -4.72 2.54 -9.38
C TRP A 143 -6.18 2.96 -9.49
N GLY A 144 -6.79 2.72 -10.65
CA GLY A 144 -8.20 3.02 -10.90
C GLY A 144 -8.45 4.44 -11.42
N VAL A 145 -7.43 5.31 -11.45
CA VAL A 145 -7.51 6.64 -12.09
C VAL A 145 -6.64 6.71 -13.35
N GLY A 146 -6.92 7.68 -14.22
CA GLY A 146 -6.13 7.92 -15.43
C GLY A 146 -4.71 8.40 -15.12
N ASP A 147 -3.86 8.43 -16.16
CA ASP A 147 -2.56 9.09 -16.05
C ASP A 147 -2.75 10.56 -15.63
N ASP A 148 -1.81 11.09 -14.86
CA ASP A 148 -1.82 12.45 -14.27
C ASP A 148 -2.91 12.77 -13.23
N LEU A 149 -3.81 11.81 -12.94
CA LEU A 149 -4.91 11.96 -11.98
C LEU A 149 -4.64 11.36 -10.59
N GLY A 150 -3.49 10.70 -10.42
CA GLY A 150 -2.98 10.30 -9.10
C GLY A 150 -2.66 11.51 -8.23
N PHE A 151 -2.45 11.28 -6.92
CA PHE A 151 -2.06 12.36 -6.01
C PHE A 151 -0.64 12.86 -6.29
N GLU A 152 0.25 11.95 -6.68
CA GLU A 152 1.67 12.20 -6.93
C GLU A 152 1.91 13.23 -8.06
N PRO A 153 1.36 13.06 -9.29
CA PRO A 153 1.62 14.03 -10.36
C PRO A 153 1.02 15.40 -10.05
N THR A 154 -0.04 15.45 -9.24
CA THR A 154 -0.61 16.71 -8.75
C THR A 154 0.31 17.39 -7.74
N LEU A 155 0.85 16.62 -6.79
CA LEU A 155 1.78 17.11 -5.78
C LEU A 155 3.09 17.60 -6.42
N GLU A 156 3.63 16.87 -7.38
CA GLU A 156 4.84 17.28 -8.12
C GLU A 156 4.62 18.65 -8.78
N ARG A 157 3.54 18.79 -9.58
CA ARG A 157 3.24 20.06 -10.26
C ARG A 157 3.17 21.23 -9.28
N TRP A 158 2.42 21.09 -8.18
CA TRP A 158 2.28 22.16 -7.19
C TRP A 158 3.60 22.48 -6.48
N PHE A 159 4.45 21.48 -6.25
CA PHE A 159 5.74 21.65 -5.62
C PHE A 159 6.73 22.35 -6.55
N ASP A 160 6.87 21.84 -7.78
CA ASP A 160 7.76 22.40 -8.80
C ASP A 160 7.37 23.82 -9.18
N GLU A 161 6.08 24.08 -9.44
CA GLU A 161 5.58 25.42 -9.78
C GLU A 161 5.89 26.44 -8.69
N ARG A 162 5.52 26.15 -7.43
CA ARG A 162 5.77 27.08 -6.31
C ARG A 162 7.26 27.25 -6.02
N SER A 163 8.06 26.19 -6.16
CA SER A 163 9.51 26.27 -5.96
C SER A 163 10.15 27.17 -7.02
N ARG A 164 9.83 26.96 -8.30
CA ARG A 164 10.35 27.78 -9.41
C ARG A 164 9.88 29.22 -9.35
N GLN A 165 8.63 29.48 -8.98
CA GLN A 165 8.11 30.84 -8.78
C GLN A 165 8.86 31.60 -7.68
N ALA A 166 9.35 30.89 -6.66
CA ALA A 166 10.19 31.44 -5.60
C ALA A 166 11.69 31.51 -5.96
N GLY A 167 12.07 31.16 -7.20
CA GLY A 167 13.48 31.08 -7.62
C GLY A 167 14.25 29.91 -7.01
N GLY A 168 13.54 28.90 -6.49
CA GLY A 168 14.11 27.68 -5.91
C GLY A 168 14.45 26.61 -6.94
N PRO A 169 14.87 25.41 -6.48
CA PRO A 169 15.17 24.28 -7.35
C PRO A 169 13.91 23.72 -8.03
N GLY A 170 14.09 23.02 -9.15
CA GLY A 170 13.04 22.16 -9.70
C GLY A 170 12.72 21.02 -8.73
N ILE A 171 11.51 20.49 -8.79
CA ILE A 171 11.10 19.35 -7.96
C ILE A 171 10.58 18.24 -8.85
N GLU A 172 11.14 17.04 -8.67
CA GLU A 172 10.72 15.81 -9.32
C GLU A 172 10.28 14.80 -8.25
N ILE A 173 9.13 14.14 -8.44
CA ILE A 173 8.66 13.03 -7.60
C ILE A 173 8.61 11.78 -8.47
N LEU A 174 9.56 10.87 -8.28
CA LEU A 174 9.66 9.65 -9.09
C LEU A 174 8.87 8.54 -8.40
N ASN A 175 7.85 8.03 -9.07
CA ASN A 175 6.91 7.05 -8.52
C ASN A 175 7.34 5.60 -8.75
N PHE A 176 7.91 4.98 -7.72
CA PHE A 176 8.32 3.58 -7.69
C PHE A 176 7.24 2.63 -7.16
N ALA A 177 6.01 3.14 -6.97
CA ALA A 177 4.91 2.33 -6.47
C ALA A 177 4.50 1.26 -7.48
N VAL A 178 4.31 0.04 -6.98
CA VAL A 178 3.79 -1.07 -7.77
C VAL A 178 2.68 -1.76 -6.96
N PRO A 179 1.45 -1.86 -7.51
CA PRO A 179 0.31 -2.45 -6.84
C PRO A 179 0.58 -3.84 -6.24
N GLY A 180 -0.02 -4.13 -5.08
CA GLY A 180 -0.04 -5.47 -4.49
C GLY A 180 1.27 -5.93 -3.82
N ARG A 181 2.17 -5.00 -3.52
CA ARG A 181 3.43 -5.28 -2.82
C ARG A 181 3.35 -5.00 -1.33
N SER A 182 3.96 -5.88 -0.54
CA SER A 182 4.21 -5.65 0.88
C SER A 182 5.30 -4.57 1.09
N PRO A 183 5.38 -3.94 2.28
CA PRO A 183 6.41 -2.95 2.58
C PRO A 183 7.84 -3.39 2.25
N GLY A 184 8.20 -4.64 2.60
CA GLY A 184 9.52 -5.18 2.30
C GLY A 184 9.75 -5.42 0.80
N GLN A 185 8.72 -5.76 0.03
CA GLN A 185 8.83 -5.84 -1.43
C GLN A 185 8.95 -4.46 -2.09
N ARG A 186 8.27 -3.43 -1.55
CA ARG A 186 8.42 -2.03 -2.00
C ARG A 186 9.86 -1.57 -1.76
N TRP A 187 10.39 -1.82 -0.56
CA TRP A 187 11.79 -1.53 -0.24
C TRP A 187 12.76 -2.28 -1.15
N TYR A 188 12.62 -3.61 -1.27
CA TYR A 188 13.49 -4.40 -2.13
C TYR A 188 13.45 -3.88 -3.57
N HIS A 189 12.27 -3.56 -4.12
CA HIS A 189 12.19 -2.95 -5.44
C HIS A 189 12.96 -1.62 -5.55
N PHE A 190 12.76 -0.71 -4.60
CA PHE A 190 13.46 0.58 -4.60
C PHE A 190 14.98 0.40 -4.53
N THR A 191 15.49 -0.58 -3.78
CA THR A 191 16.94 -0.84 -3.77
C THR A 191 17.49 -1.26 -5.14
N GLN A 192 16.67 -1.87 -6.00
CA GLN A 192 17.08 -2.33 -7.33
C GLN A 192 17.09 -1.19 -8.36
N VAL A 193 16.16 -0.23 -8.26
CA VAL A 193 15.91 0.75 -9.34
C VAL A 193 15.87 2.20 -8.89
N GLY A 194 15.76 2.47 -7.59
CA GLY A 194 15.58 3.81 -7.04
C GLY A 194 16.87 4.58 -6.86
N TRP A 195 17.94 3.95 -6.39
CA TRP A 195 19.18 4.67 -6.05
C TRP A 195 19.89 5.31 -7.25
N VAL A 196 19.76 4.72 -8.45
CA VAL A 196 20.34 5.26 -9.68
C VAL A 196 19.76 6.63 -10.06
N THR A 197 18.61 7.01 -9.50
CA THR A 197 17.99 8.31 -9.76
C THR A 197 18.46 9.42 -8.84
N GLU A 198 19.36 9.13 -7.89
CA GLU A 198 19.94 10.11 -6.94
C GLU A 198 18.88 10.91 -6.15
N PRO A 199 17.94 10.24 -5.45
CA PRO A 199 16.93 10.91 -4.64
C PRO A 199 17.56 11.71 -3.48
N ASP A 200 17.04 12.91 -3.23
CA ASP A 200 17.38 13.71 -2.04
C ASP A 200 16.47 13.42 -0.85
N LEU A 201 15.33 12.79 -1.10
CA LEU A 201 14.32 12.43 -0.13
C LEU A 201 13.63 11.15 -0.59
N VAL A 202 13.31 10.28 0.35
CA VAL A 202 12.42 9.14 0.13
C VAL A 202 11.10 9.40 0.84
N LEU A 203 10.00 9.30 0.11
CA LEU A 203 8.65 9.32 0.66
C LEU A 203 8.07 7.91 0.60
N PHE A 204 7.84 7.31 1.76
CA PHE A 204 7.20 6.01 1.88
C PHE A 204 5.74 6.20 2.26
N GLU A 205 4.84 5.90 1.33
CA GLU A 205 3.41 5.83 1.55
C GLU A 205 3.05 4.51 2.25
N ALA A 206 2.33 4.65 3.36
CA ALA A 206 1.86 3.56 4.19
C ALA A 206 0.35 3.65 4.37
N THR A 207 -0.29 2.49 4.48
CA THR A 207 -1.66 2.38 5.01
C THR A 207 -1.69 1.36 6.14
N GLN A 208 -2.79 1.32 6.86
CA GLN A 208 -3.04 0.26 7.85
C GLN A 208 -3.02 -1.14 7.26
N ALA A 209 -3.22 -1.27 5.95
CA ALA A 209 -3.16 -2.56 5.28
C ALA A 209 -1.75 -3.15 5.29
N ASP A 210 -0.69 -2.32 5.38
CA ASP A 210 0.71 -2.75 5.43
C ASP A 210 0.92 -3.90 6.43
N VAL A 211 0.24 -3.81 7.58
CA VAL A 211 0.15 -4.83 8.61
C VAL A 211 -0.63 -6.04 8.07
N GLY A 212 0.11 -7.07 7.63
CA GLY A 212 -0.45 -8.32 7.12
C GLY A 212 0.04 -8.68 5.73
N TRP A 213 0.48 -7.67 4.97
CA TRP A 213 0.95 -7.89 3.60
C TRP A 213 2.17 -8.79 3.54
N ALA A 214 3.13 -8.68 4.45
CA ALA A 214 4.30 -9.54 4.45
C ALA A 214 3.91 -11.03 4.51
N VAL A 215 3.03 -11.41 5.44
CA VAL A 215 2.53 -12.80 5.56
C VAL A 215 1.81 -13.24 4.29
N ARG A 216 0.94 -12.37 3.74
CA ARG A 216 0.18 -12.62 2.51
C ARG A 216 1.09 -12.89 1.31
N ARG A 217 2.25 -12.26 1.23
CA ARG A 217 3.18 -12.42 0.11
C ARG A 217 4.14 -13.58 0.34
N LEU A 218 4.69 -13.70 1.54
CA LEU A 218 5.62 -14.77 1.90
C LEU A 218 4.98 -16.16 1.80
N ARG A 219 3.68 -16.33 2.09
CA ARG A 219 3.00 -17.63 1.89
C ARG A 219 3.02 -18.13 0.44
N GLU A 220 3.17 -17.23 -0.53
CA GLU A 220 3.26 -17.56 -1.96
C GLU A 220 4.71 -17.69 -2.43
N LEU A 221 5.64 -16.93 -1.83
CA LEU A 221 7.04 -16.84 -2.23
C LEU A 221 7.92 -17.93 -1.60
N LEU A 222 7.75 -18.22 -0.32
CA LEU A 222 8.57 -19.21 0.40
C LEU A 222 8.47 -20.63 -0.17
N PRO A 223 7.29 -21.14 -0.62
CA PRO A 223 7.20 -22.44 -1.28
C PRO A 223 8.02 -22.51 -2.58
N ARG A 224 8.29 -21.36 -3.21
CA ARG A 224 9.09 -21.24 -4.43
C ARG A 224 10.59 -21.05 -4.14
N GLY A 225 10.98 -21.06 -2.86
CA GLY A 225 12.36 -20.80 -2.43
C GLY A 225 12.74 -19.32 -2.41
N ILE A 226 11.79 -18.39 -2.56
CA ILE A 226 12.07 -16.95 -2.64
C ILE A 226 11.88 -16.29 -1.27
N GLY A 227 12.90 -15.56 -0.82
CA GLY A 227 12.84 -14.69 0.38
C GLY A 227 13.39 -15.30 1.66
N TRP A 228 13.91 -16.53 1.63
CA TRP A 228 14.53 -17.21 2.78
C TRP A 228 15.79 -16.52 3.28
N ASP A 229 16.59 -15.99 2.36
CA ASP A 229 17.85 -15.28 2.59
C ASP A 229 17.66 -13.76 2.73
N SER A 230 16.41 -13.30 2.68
CA SER A 230 16.11 -11.88 2.79
C SER A 230 16.51 -11.37 4.18
N PRO A 231 17.39 -10.34 4.27
CA PRO A 231 17.73 -9.75 5.57
C PRO A 231 16.52 -9.13 6.27
N LEU A 232 15.43 -8.87 5.54
CA LEU A 232 14.16 -8.39 6.10
C LEU A 232 13.43 -9.45 6.94
N TYR A 233 13.62 -10.72 6.61
CA TYR A 233 12.75 -11.79 7.09
C TYR A 233 13.50 -12.92 7.78
N VAL A 234 14.80 -13.11 7.53
CA VAL A 234 15.57 -14.27 7.96
C VAL A 234 15.46 -14.56 9.46
N ASP A 235 15.56 -13.54 10.31
CA ASP A 235 15.47 -13.70 11.77
C ASP A 235 14.06 -14.13 12.20
N ILE A 236 13.03 -13.58 11.56
CA ILE A 236 11.63 -13.88 11.84
C ILE A 236 11.28 -15.29 11.33
N LEU A 237 11.78 -15.67 10.16
CA LEU A 237 11.63 -17.02 9.61
C LEU A 237 12.26 -18.04 10.57
N SER A 238 13.50 -17.78 11.03
CA SER A 238 14.18 -18.61 12.03
C SER A 238 13.38 -18.70 13.33
N ALA A 239 12.88 -17.57 13.86
CA ALA A 239 12.09 -17.55 15.10
C ALA A 239 10.72 -18.25 14.96
N SER A 240 10.13 -18.23 13.77
CA SER A 240 8.85 -18.88 13.51
C SER A 240 8.95 -20.41 13.37
N GLY A 241 10.16 -20.95 13.18
CA GLY A 241 10.42 -22.39 13.06
C GLY A 241 9.95 -23.01 11.74
N VAL A 242 9.59 -22.18 10.75
CA VAL A 242 9.22 -22.65 9.40
C VAL A 242 10.44 -23.19 8.66
N MET A 243 10.23 -24.20 7.82
CA MET A 243 11.28 -24.88 7.06
C MET A 243 11.01 -24.85 5.56
N PRO A 244 12.04 -24.86 4.70
CA PRO A 244 11.85 -25.00 3.26
C PRO A 244 11.04 -26.26 2.90
N GLY A 245 10.18 -26.13 1.89
CA GLY A 245 9.33 -27.23 1.39
C GLY A 245 7.95 -27.34 2.06
N GLU A 246 7.63 -26.49 3.04
CA GLU A 246 6.28 -26.40 3.60
C GLU A 246 5.28 -25.71 2.65
N THR A 247 3.99 -25.85 2.95
CA THR A 247 2.90 -25.26 2.16
C THR A 247 2.66 -23.79 2.51
N GLY A 248 2.06 -23.04 1.59
CA GLY A 248 1.62 -21.66 1.87
C GLY A 248 0.71 -21.53 3.08
N GLN A 249 -0.18 -22.52 3.34
CA GLN A 249 -1.03 -22.50 4.53
C GLN A 249 -0.23 -22.67 5.83
N THR A 250 0.83 -23.49 5.78
CA THR A 250 1.76 -23.66 6.90
C THR A 250 2.49 -22.36 7.19
N TYR A 251 3.07 -21.72 6.16
CA TYR A 251 3.74 -20.42 6.32
C TYR A 251 2.79 -19.33 6.81
N GLU A 252 1.56 -19.23 6.28
CA GLU A 252 0.58 -18.25 6.75
C GLU A 252 0.30 -18.44 8.25
N ARG A 253 0.09 -19.67 8.70
CA ARG A 253 -0.21 -19.96 10.11
C ARG A 253 0.97 -19.61 11.02
N ALA A 254 2.18 -19.98 10.62
CA ALA A 254 3.39 -19.78 11.42
C ALA A 254 3.81 -18.30 11.47
N LEU A 255 3.62 -17.54 10.39
CA LEU A 255 4.03 -16.13 10.30
C LEU A 255 2.96 -15.15 10.79
N ARG A 256 1.69 -15.55 10.89
CA ARG A 256 0.60 -14.68 11.38
C ARG A 256 0.91 -14.00 12.72
N PRO A 257 1.47 -14.68 13.76
CA PRO A 257 1.86 -14.02 15.00
C PRO A 257 2.92 -12.92 14.84
N TYR A 258 3.72 -12.97 13.77
CA TYR A 258 4.83 -12.06 13.48
C TYR A 258 4.43 -10.91 12.53
N THR A 259 3.15 -10.74 12.22
CA THR A 259 2.67 -9.75 11.23
C THR A 259 3.20 -8.33 11.50
N TRP A 260 3.17 -7.90 12.75
CA TRP A 260 3.69 -6.59 13.17
C TRP A 260 5.21 -6.53 13.08
N GLU A 261 5.92 -7.56 13.50
CA GLU A 261 7.39 -7.61 13.46
C GLU A 261 7.92 -7.62 12.02
N LEU A 262 7.24 -8.33 11.11
CA LEU A 262 7.56 -8.32 9.67
C LEU A 262 7.41 -6.91 9.06
N THR A 263 6.41 -6.15 9.53
CA THR A 263 6.18 -4.77 9.08
C THR A 263 7.25 -3.84 9.67
N ALA A 264 7.54 -3.97 10.97
CA ALA A 264 8.58 -3.22 11.66
C ALA A 264 9.96 -3.46 11.04
N SER A 265 10.28 -4.70 10.69
CA SER A 265 11.54 -5.05 10.03
C SER A 265 11.70 -4.34 8.68
N ALA A 266 10.64 -4.31 7.86
CA ALA A 266 10.65 -3.58 6.61
C ALA A 266 10.84 -2.06 6.83
N TYR A 267 10.13 -1.48 7.80
CA TYR A 267 10.23 -0.06 8.13
C TYR A 267 11.64 0.32 8.61
N ARG A 268 12.25 -0.48 9.49
CA ARG A 268 13.64 -0.28 9.94
C ARG A 268 14.60 -0.33 8.75
N ALA A 269 14.47 -1.33 7.88
CA ALA A 269 15.34 -1.47 6.72
C ALA A 269 15.24 -0.29 5.73
N ILE A 270 14.05 0.28 5.55
CA ILE A 270 13.85 1.49 4.74
C ILE A 270 14.57 2.67 5.38
N ALA A 271 14.31 2.93 6.66
CA ALA A 271 14.90 4.06 7.39
C ALA A 271 16.44 3.96 7.46
N GLU A 272 16.97 2.79 7.78
CA GLU A 272 18.42 2.51 7.82
C GLU A 272 19.06 2.61 6.43
N GLY A 273 18.41 2.04 5.41
CA GLY A 273 18.91 2.09 4.04
C GLY A 273 18.99 3.52 3.49
N CYS A 274 18.06 4.39 3.87
CA CYS A 274 18.09 5.81 3.52
C CYS A 274 19.14 6.57 4.34
N SER A 275 19.16 6.42 5.67
CA SER A 275 20.07 7.14 6.55
C SER A 275 21.54 6.77 6.32
N SER A 276 21.85 5.51 6.02
CA SER A 276 23.21 5.07 5.63
C SER A 276 23.74 5.73 4.35
N ARG A 277 22.86 6.32 3.54
CA ARG A 277 23.19 7.09 2.33
C ARG A 277 23.11 8.60 2.53
N GLY A 278 22.81 9.06 3.75
CA GLY A 278 22.58 10.47 4.02
C GLY A 278 21.31 11.03 3.36
N VAL A 279 20.39 10.16 2.95
CA VAL A 279 19.11 10.54 2.32
C VAL A 279 18.02 10.50 3.40
N PRO A 280 17.35 11.62 3.72
CA PRO A 280 16.22 11.60 4.64
C PRO A 280 15.06 10.76 4.08
N SER A 281 14.27 10.18 5.00
CA SER A 281 13.08 9.41 4.66
C SER A 281 11.87 9.88 5.47
N ILE A 282 10.73 10.01 4.81
CA ILE A 282 9.45 10.34 5.44
C ILE A 282 8.52 9.15 5.23
N LEU A 283 7.90 8.68 6.31
CA LEU A 283 6.74 7.79 6.21
C LEU A 283 5.47 8.63 6.30
N ALA A 284 4.61 8.54 5.28
CA ALA A 284 3.30 9.20 5.26
C ALA A 284 2.20 8.14 5.34
N VAL A 285 1.42 8.15 6.43
CA VAL A 285 0.25 7.29 6.58
C VAL A 285 -0.95 7.95 5.92
N ILE A 286 -1.57 7.25 4.97
CA ILE A 286 -2.75 7.71 4.24
C ILE A 286 -3.97 6.80 4.50
N PRO A 287 -5.20 7.33 4.39
CA PRO A 287 -6.40 6.53 4.58
C PRO A 287 -6.73 5.69 3.36
N ARG A 288 -7.45 4.60 3.60
CA ARG A 288 -8.12 3.83 2.55
C ARG A 288 -9.59 4.20 2.56
N VAL A 289 -10.17 4.40 1.38
CA VAL A 289 -11.58 4.81 1.29
C VAL A 289 -12.47 3.75 1.93
N GLY A 290 -13.44 4.16 2.76
CA GLY A 290 -14.42 3.25 3.37
C GLY A 290 -13.84 2.26 4.39
N ARG A 291 -12.57 2.43 4.80
CA ARG A 291 -11.94 1.63 5.83
C ARG A 291 -11.87 2.40 7.14
N THR A 292 -12.61 1.91 8.13
CA THR A 292 -12.39 2.33 9.51
C THR A 292 -11.13 1.66 10.04
N VAL A 293 -10.31 2.45 10.71
CA VAL A 293 -9.09 1.99 11.34
C VAL A 293 -9.36 1.87 12.84
N ASP A 294 -8.93 0.75 13.44
CA ASP A 294 -8.91 0.65 14.90
C ASP A 294 -7.87 1.63 15.47
N ALA A 295 -8.29 2.49 16.39
CA ALA A 295 -7.43 3.56 16.90
C ALA A 295 -6.17 3.02 17.60
N ALA A 296 -6.23 1.85 18.25
CA ALA A 296 -5.08 1.26 18.91
C ALA A 296 -4.09 0.68 17.90
N ASP A 297 -4.60 -0.01 16.86
CA ASP A 297 -3.75 -0.46 15.74
C ASP A 297 -3.14 0.74 15.00
N HIS A 298 -3.89 1.85 14.86
CA HIS A 298 -3.40 3.08 14.26
C HIS A 298 -2.21 3.68 15.01
N GLU A 299 -2.38 3.92 16.31
CA GLU A 299 -1.32 4.44 17.17
C GLU A 299 -0.12 3.48 17.21
N ARG A 300 -0.37 2.17 17.18
CA ARG A 300 0.71 1.17 17.11
C ARG A 300 1.52 1.27 15.81
N LEU A 301 0.86 1.50 14.67
CA LEU A 301 1.56 1.71 13.39
C LEU A 301 2.42 2.98 13.45
N LEU A 302 1.88 4.08 13.96
CA LEU A 302 2.60 5.35 14.09
C LEU A 302 3.79 5.23 15.04
N ALA A 303 3.61 4.59 16.20
CA ALA A 303 4.69 4.31 17.14
C ALA A 303 5.79 3.47 16.49
N MET A 304 5.42 2.39 15.80
CA MET A 304 6.36 1.55 15.06
C MET A 304 7.13 2.32 13.98
N ALA A 305 6.48 3.19 13.23
CA ALA A 305 7.12 4.02 12.23
C ALA A 305 8.12 5.02 12.86
N ARG A 306 7.78 5.60 14.02
CA ARG A 306 8.69 6.50 14.75
C ARG A 306 9.91 5.73 15.28
N ASP A 307 9.69 4.55 15.86
CA ASP A 307 10.74 3.69 16.40
C ASP A 307 11.65 3.12 15.30
N ALA A 308 11.15 3.00 14.07
CA ALA A 308 11.93 2.52 12.94
C ALA A 308 13.05 3.48 12.48
N GLY A 309 12.99 4.76 12.88
CA GLY A 309 14.05 5.73 12.58
C GLY A 309 13.85 6.54 11.30
N PHE A 310 12.62 6.64 10.77
CA PHE A 310 12.32 7.59 9.70
C PHE A 310 12.64 9.03 10.14
N SER A 311 13.08 9.87 9.20
CA SER A 311 13.37 11.28 9.48
C SER A 311 12.12 12.07 9.87
N ALA A 312 10.95 11.65 9.38
CA ALA A 312 9.65 12.10 9.90
C ALA A 312 8.57 11.05 9.68
N VAL A 313 7.54 11.09 10.51
CA VAL A 313 6.29 10.35 10.34
C VAL A 313 5.16 11.35 10.24
N ILE A 314 4.47 11.36 9.11
CA ILE A 314 3.33 12.21 8.83
C ILE A 314 2.10 11.34 8.80
N ASP A 315 1.06 11.76 9.51
CA ASP A 315 -0.24 11.11 9.47
C ASP A 315 -1.25 12.05 8.83
N ILE A 316 -1.80 11.60 7.70
CA ILE A 316 -2.93 12.26 7.02
C ILE A 316 -4.10 11.28 6.87
N SER A 317 -4.21 10.29 7.77
CA SER A 317 -5.32 9.33 7.79
C SER A 317 -6.68 10.02 7.96
N ASP A 318 -6.70 11.28 8.38
CA ASP A 318 -7.86 12.16 8.45
C ASP A 318 -8.33 12.70 7.08
N ALA A 319 -7.61 12.44 5.98
CA ALA A 319 -7.85 13.08 4.68
C ALA A 319 -9.26 12.87 4.11
N PHE A 320 -9.97 11.83 4.55
CA PHE A 320 -11.34 11.51 4.12
C PHE A 320 -12.39 11.68 5.21
N ASP A 321 -12.03 12.23 6.38
CA ASP A 321 -12.96 12.38 7.50
C ASP A 321 -14.18 13.23 7.14
N GLY A 322 -15.36 12.75 7.52
CA GLY A 322 -16.63 13.42 7.24
C GLY A 322 -17.08 13.38 5.78
N ILE A 323 -16.38 12.66 4.90
CA ILE A 323 -16.76 12.48 3.50
C ILE A 323 -17.40 11.10 3.30
N ASP A 324 -18.52 11.06 2.58
CA ASP A 324 -19.14 9.79 2.19
C ASP A 324 -18.19 8.98 1.30
N PRO A 325 -17.73 7.78 1.74
CA PRO A 325 -16.81 6.93 0.99
C PRO A 325 -17.31 6.58 -0.41
N ALA A 326 -18.62 6.45 -0.60
CA ALA A 326 -19.19 6.12 -1.91
C ALA A 326 -18.90 7.19 -2.98
N THR A 327 -18.61 8.42 -2.55
CA THR A 327 -18.25 9.53 -3.45
C THR A 327 -16.76 9.56 -3.81
N LEU A 328 -15.95 8.74 -3.15
CA LEU A 328 -14.50 8.70 -3.28
C LEU A 328 -13.99 7.44 -3.99
N THR A 329 -14.86 6.55 -4.43
CA THR A 329 -14.51 5.31 -5.13
C THR A 329 -15.29 5.19 -6.43
N ALA A 330 -14.72 4.49 -7.42
CA ALA A 330 -15.45 4.19 -8.66
C ALA A 330 -16.54 3.11 -8.44
N ARG A 331 -16.36 2.24 -7.44
CA ARG A 331 -17.27 1.14 -7.10
C ARG A 331 -17.39 1.02 -5.58
N ALA A 332 -18.55 0.58 -5.09
CA ALA A 332 -18.81 0.47 -3.65
C ALA A 332 -17.93 -0.58 -2.93
N ASP A 333 -17.37 -1.53 -3.67
CA ASP A 333 -16.44 -2.58 -3.20
C ASP A 333 -14.97 -2.25 -3.43
N ASP A 334 -14.68 -1.04 -3.93
CA ASP A 334 -13.33 -0.55 -4.16
C ASP A 334 -12.88 0.29 -2.96
N TYR A 335 -11.61 0.14 -2.56
CA TYR A 335 -11.00 0.95 -1.50
C TYR A 335 -9.96 1.93 -2.07
N HIS A 336 -9.75 1.88 -3.39
CA HIS A 336 -8.91 2.82 -4.10
C HIS A 336 -9.66 4.13 -4.32
N PRO A 337 -9.02 5.27 -4.02
CA PRO A 337 -9.63 6.55 -4.30
C PRO A 337 -9.81 6.77 -5.81
N ASN A 338 -10.93 7.35 -6.19
CA ASN A 338 -11.13 7.93 -7.51
C ASN A 338 -10.37 9.27 -7.64
N ASP A 339 -10.52 9.96 -8.77
CA ASP A 339 -9.86 11.24 -9.04
C ASP A 339 -10.05 12.26 -7.89
N ARG A 340 -11.25 12.32 -7.31
CA ARG A 340 -11.55 13.22 -6.18
C ARG A 340 -10.81 12.81 -4.91
N GLY A 341 -10.76 11.51 -4.62
CA GLY A 341 -9.99 11.00 -3.47
C GLY A 341 -8.49 11.29 -3.63
N HIS A 342 -7.94 11.09 -4.82
CA HIS A 342 -6.55 11.45 -5.12
C HIS A 342 -6.28 12.95 -4.98
N ALA A 343 -7.21 13.81 -5.42
CA ALA A 343 -7.08 15.26 -5.24
C ALA A 343 -7.09 15.67 -3.75
N LEU A 344 -7.89 15.00 -2.91
CA LEU A 344 -7.90 15.23 -1.46
C LEU A 344 -6.58 14.77 -0.80
N LEU A 345 -6.08 13.60 -1.18
CA LEU A 345 -4.76 13.14 -0.73
C LEU A 345 -3.65 14.12 -1.12
N ALA A 346 -3.64 14.59 -2.38
CA ALA A 346 -2.67 15.58 -2.84
C ALA A 346 -2.71 16.85 -1.99
N ARG A 347 -3.90 17.36 -1.67
CA ARG A 347 -4.07 18.55 -0.82
C ARG A 347 -3.55 18.32 0.60
N ARG A 348 -3.88 17.20 1.23
CA ARG A 348 -3.45 16.92 2.60
C ARG A 348 -1.94 16.67 2.69
N LEU A 349 -1.38 15.98 1.70
CA LEU A 349 0.07 15.83 1.55
C LEU A 349 0.75 17.19 1.32
N ASP A 350 0.17 18.06 0.48
CA ASP A 350 0.69 19.41 0.23
C ASP A 350 0.81 20.21 1.54
N GLU A 351 -0.29 20.27 2.30
CA GLU A 351 -0.38 20.96 3.58
C GLU A 351 0.63 20.42 4.60
N ALA A 352 0.83 19.10 4.64
CA ALA A 352 1.74 18.44 5.58
C ALA A 352 3.22 18.55 5.17
N LEU A 353 3.53 18.46 3.88
CA LEU A 353 4.91 18.34 3.38
C LEU A 353 5.52 19.66 2.94
N TRP A 354 4.76 20.59 2.35
CA TRP A 354 5.32 21.78 1.70
C TRP A 354 6.08 22.69 2.67
N GLN A 355 5.62 22.79 3.92
CA GLN A 355 6.28 23.56 4.97
C GLN A 355 7.12 22.69 5.92
N HIS A 356 7.19 21.38 5.66
CA HIS A 356 7.94 20.47 6.52
C HIS A 356 9.44 20.88 6.53
N PRO A 357 10.10 20.87 7.71
CA PRO A 357 11.50 21.31 7.82
C PRO A 357 12.45 20.57 6.88
N LEU A 358 12.25 19.27 6.66
CA LEU A 358 13.09 18.48 5.75
C LEU A 358 13.02 19.01 4.30
N LEU A 359 11.82 19.19 3.76
CA LEU A 359 11.66 19.70 2.39
C LEU A 359 12.12 21.16 2.28
N SER A 360 11.84 21.97 3.30
CA SER A 360 12.33 23.35 3.37
C SER A 360 13.85 23.45 3.38
N GLN A 361 14.54 22.58 4.13
CA GLN A 361 16.00 22.51 4.12
C GLN A 361 16.53 22.12 2.76
N LEU A 362 15.94 21.12 2.10
CA LEU A 362 16.35 20.70 0.75
C LEU A 362 16.23 21.84 -0.27
N ARG A 363 15.11 22.58 -0.27
CA ARG A 363 14.90 23.73 -1.17
C ARG A 363 15.88 24.87 -0.92
N ASN A 364 16.37 25.01 0.31
CA ASN A 364 17.29 26.08 0.71
C ASN A 364 18.77 25.69 0.64
N ARG A 365 19.11 24.45 0.25
CA ARG A 365 20.51 24.06 0.02
C ARG A 365 21.05 24.89 -1.15
N LYS A 366 21.84 25.93 -0.84
CA LYS A 366 22.63 26.64 -1.85
C LYS A 366 23.53 25.61 -2.54
N GLY A 367 23.43 25.53 -3.88
CA GLY A 367 24.13 24.54 -4.69
C GLY A 367 25.59 24.40 -4.27
N SER A 368 25.94 23.26 -3.68
CA SER A 368 27.33 22.83 -3.69
C SER A 368 27.66 22.39 -5.11
N PRO A 369 28.77 22.87 -5.71
CA PRO A 369 29.14 22.49 -7.06
C PRO A 369 29.34 20.96 -7.10
N GLY A 370 28.87 20.36 -8.18
CA GLY A 370 28.81 18.90 -8.34
C GLY A 370 30.16 18.20 -8.16
N GLY A 371 30.05 16.93 -7.75
CA GLY A 371 31.16 15.97 -7.73
C GLY A 371 31.58 15.56 -6.33
N SER A 372 30.96 14.50 -5.80
CA SER A 372 31.74 13.59 -4.93
C SER A 372 32.53 12.66 -5.85
N PRO A 373 33.84 12.48 -5.63
CA PRO A 373 34.66 11.60 -6.46
C PRO A 373 34.16 10.16 -6.32
N VAL A 374 33.98 9.50 -7.46
CA VAL A 374 33.77 8.05 -7.54
C VAL A 374 34.93 7.37 -6.80
N PRO A 375 34.69 6.52 -5.78
CA PRO A 375 35.76 5.75 -5.19
C PRO A 375 36.25 4.75 -6.24
N SER A 376 37.51 4.90 -6.63
CA SER A 376 38.23 3.93 -7.45
C SER A 376 38.18 2.57 -6.77
N LEU A 377 37.67 1.57 -7.49
CA LEU A 377 37.75 0.15 -7.09
C LEU A 377 39.23 -0.25 -6.99
N PRO A 378 39.63 -1.05 -5.98
CA PRO A 378 40.97 -1.58 -5.91
C PRO A 378 41.17 -2.67 -6.98
N ASP A 379 42.35 -2.66 -7.61
CA ASP A 379 42.84 -3.64 -8.59
C ASP A 379 42.89 -5.08 -8.05
#